data_AF-A0A0D2RBF2-F1
#
_entry.id   AF-A0A0D2RBF2-F1
#
_cell.length_a   1.000
_cell.length_b   1.000
_cell.length_c   1.000
_cell.angle_alpha   90.00
_cell.angle_beta   90.00
_cell.angle_gamma   90.00
#
_symmetry.space_group_name_H-M   'P 1'
#
loop_
_entity.id
_entity.type
_entity.pdbx_description
1 polymer ?
#
loop_
_entity_poly.entity_id
_entity_poly.type
_entity_poly.pdbx_seq_one_letter_code
_entity_poly.pdbx_strand_id
1 'polypeptide(L)'
;MGLGLSVLIAMKATAWMLLYLFFSRFGFTVLAIPLLYASLISWLVSIASHPSIDLPMLLGKNPDGTFPILSTIMFSPYLYFARAFSMARRFLTGEEPYSQICEGLYVGGWPASPRLLPPGNPAIIDCTSEFPRIKEFKRHSYLCVPTWDTRAPQPGQIESAVKWACRKRARNQPVYVHCAYVYILG
;
A
#
# COMPACT_ATOMS: atom_id res chain seq x y z
N MET A 1 -14.80 -4.35 -15.82
CA MET A 1 -14.18 -4.78 -14.54
C MET A 1 -12.68 -4.59 -14.69
N GLY A 2 -12.06 -3.70 -13.92
CA GLY A 2 -10.61 -3.49 -14.00
C GLY A 2 -9.85 -4.75 -13.62
N LEU A 3 -8.69 -4.99 -14.23
CA LEU A 3 -7.78 -6.07 -13.81
C LEU A 3 -7.40 -5.83 -12.33
N GLY A 4 -7.64 -6.82 -11.45
CA GLY A 4 -7.27 -6.73 -10.04
C GLY A 4 -5.74 -6.78 -9.84
N LEU A 5 -5.29 -6.35 -8.66
CA LEU A 5 -3.86 -6.30 -8.30
C LEU A 5 -3.13 -7.62 -8.61
N SER A 6 -3.70 -8.75 -8.21
CA SER A 6 -3.11 -10.09 -8.42
C SER A 6 -2.76 -10.36 -9.89
N VAL A 7 -3.65 -10.03 -10.83
CA VAL A 7 -3.44 -10.28 -12.26
C VAL A 7 -2.38 -9.35 -12.83
N LEU A 8 -2.44 -8.05 -12.49
CA LEU A 8 -1.44 -7.07 -12.95
C LEU A 8 -0.03 -7.43 -12.47
N ILE A 9 0.09 -7.86 -11.22
CA ILE A 9 1.37 -8.27 -10.65
C ILE A 9 1.85 -9.59 -11.27
N ALA A 10 0.97 -10.55 -11.59
CA ALA A 10 1.35 -11.78 -12.32
C ALA A 10 1.87 -11.48 -13.74
N MET A 11 1.22 -10.57 -14.47
CA MET A 11 1.68 -10.14 -15.80
C MET A 11 3.06 -9.51 -15.72
N LYS A 12 3.27 -8.60 -14.75
CA LYS A 12 4.58 -8.01 -14.47
C LYS A 12 5.63 -9.07 -14.12
N ALA A 13 5.27 -10.03 -13.27
CA ALA A 13 6.15 -11.13 -12.88
C ALA A 13 6.60 -11.96 -14.08
N THR A 14 5.66 -12.28 -14.98
CA THR A 14 5.90 -13.02 -16.22
C THR A 14 6.82 -12.25 -17.16
N ALA A 15 6.58 -10.94 -17.35
CA ALA A 15 7.44 -10.10 -18.17
C ALA A 15 8.90 -10.07 -17.65
N TRP A 16 9.09 -9.93 -16.33
CA TRP A 16 10.42 -9.98 -15.74
C TRP A 16 11.11 -11.34 -15.88
N MET A 17 10.36 -12.45 -15.80
CA MET A 17 10.90 -13.78 -16.04
C MET A 17 11.36 -13.95 -17.49
N LEU A 18 10.55 -13.52 -18.46
CA LEU A 18 10.91 -13.59 -19.87
C LEU A 18 12.15 -12.73 -20.19
N LEU A 19 12.24 -11.54 -19.59
CA LEU A 19 13.40 -10.67 -19.75
C LEU A 19 14.67 -11.29 -19.14
N TYR A 20 14.56 -11.92 -17.96
CA TYR A 20 15.65 -12.69 -17.37
C TYR A 20 16.14 -13.79 -18.33
N LEU A 21 15.22 -14.64 -18.83
CA LEU A 21 15.55 -15.73 -19.74
C LEU A 21 16.21 -15.22 -21.03
N PHE A 22 15.74 -14.08 -21.56
CA PHE A 22 16.33 -13.42 -22.71
C PHE A 22 17.79 -13.03 -22.42
N PHE A 23 18.06 -12.26 -21.36
CA PHE A 23 19.43 -11.83 -21.03
C PHE A 23 20.37 -12.99 -20.68
N SER A 24 19.86 -14.02 -19.99
CA SER A 24 20.63 -15.22 -19.69
C SER A 24 21.06 -15.96 -20.96
N ARG A 25 20.23 -15.96 -22.01
CA ARG A 25 20.58 -16.58 -23.31
C ARG A 25 21.76 -15.88 -24.00
N PHE A 26 21.96 -14.59 -23.77
CA PHE A 26 23.07 -13.80 -24.31
C PHE A 26 24.30 -13.75 -23.38
N GLY A 27 24.34 -14.56 -22.31
CA GLY A 27 25.47 -14.63 -21.38
C GLY A 27 25.47 -13.58 -20.27
N PHE A 28 24.41 -12.76 -20.14
CA PHE A 28 24.30 -11.70 -19.12
C PHE A 28 23.63 -12.18 -17.82
N THR A 29 23.71 -13.47 -17.49
CA THR A 29 22.95 -14.08 -16.38
C THR A 29 23.15 -13.37 -15.05
N VAL A 30 24.39 -13.01 -14.68
CA VAL A 30 24.69 -12.35 -13.40
C VAL A 30 24.01 -10.98 -13.31
N LEU A 31 24.02 -10.21 -14.39
CA LEU A 31 23.34 -8.91 -14.47
C LEU A 31 21.81 -9.04 -14.44
N ALA A 32 21.28 -10.19 -14.85
CA ALA A 32 19.84 -10.45 -14.90
C ALA A 32 19.26 -11.00 -13.59
N ILE A 33 20.09 -11.40 -12.60
CA ILE A 33 19.63 -11.92 -11.29
C ILE A 33 18.59 -11.01 -10.61
N PRO A 34 18.72 -9.67 -10.58
CA PRO A 34 17.70 -8.79 -10.00
C PRO A 34 16.32 -8.89 -10.67
N LEU A 35 16.28 -9.22 -11.98
CA LEU A 35 15.02 -9.43 -12.72
C LEU A 35 14.33 -10.72 -12.26
N LEU A 36 15.11 -11.80 -12.10
CA LEU A 36 14.60 -13.06 -11.55
C LEU A 36 14.07 -12.85 -10.13
N TYR A 37 14.84 -12.16 -9.28
CA TYR A 37 14.42 -11.82 -7.92
C TYR A 37 13.11 -11.02 -7.90
N ALA A 38 13.02 -9.95 -8.70
CA ALA A 38 11.81 -9.15 -8.81
C ALA A 38 10.62 -9.96 -9.34
N SER A 39 10.85 -10.89 -10.27
CA SER A 39 9.83 -11.80 -10.80
C SER A 39 9.27 -12.73 -9.72
N LEU A 40 10.14 -13.45 -8.99
CA LEU A 40 9.74 -14.39 -7.96
C LEU A 40 8.96 -13.72 -6.83
N ILE A 41 9.43 -12.57 -6.36
CA ILE A 41 8.72 -11.77 -5.35
C ILE A 41 7.35 -11.31 -5.87
N SER A 42 7.26 -10.92 -7.15
CA SER A 42 5.99 -10.50 -7.75
C SER A 42 5.00 -11.67 -7.86
N TRP A 43 5.46 -12.87 -8.23
CA TRP A 43 4.62 -14.07 -8.21
C TRP A 43 4.07 -14.38 -6.81
N LEU A 44 4.93 -14.32 -5.80
CA LEU A 44 4.52 -14.53 -4.41
C LEU A 44 3.44 -13.52 -3.97
N VAL A 45 3.63 -12.24 -4.28
CA VAL A 45 2.65 -11.18 -3.97
C VAL A 45 1.36 -11.36 -4.77
N SER A 46 1.44 -11.76 -6.03
CA SER A 46 0.26 -12.04 -6.86
C SER A 46 -0.60 -13.15 -6.26
N ILE A 47 0.03 -14.25 -5.83
CA ILE A 47 -0.66 -15.37 -5.16
C ILE A 47 -1.27 -14.89 -3.84
N ALA A 48 -0.51 -14.19 -2.99
CA ALA A 48 -1.02 -13.72 -1.71
C ALA A 48 -2.14 -12.68 -1.81
N SER A 49 -2.21 -11.91 -2.90
CA SER A 49 -3.28 -10.93 -3.16
C SER A 49 -4.47 -11.49 -3.95
N HIS A 50 -4.43 -12.77 -4.32
CA HIS A 50 -5.51 -13.44 -5.02
C HIS A 50 -6.79 -13.50 -4.15
N PRO A 51 -8.02 -13.37 -4.70
CA PRO A 51 -9.25 -13.25 -3.90
C PRO A 51 -9.50 -14.41 -2.95
N SER A 52 -9.08 -15.61 -3.34
CA SER A 52 -9.27 -16.83 -2.56
C SER A 52 -8.24 -17.00 -1.44
N ILE A 53 -7.15 -16.23 -1.45
CA ILE A 53 -6.05 -16.36 -0.47
C ILE A 53 -6.06 -15.14 0.46
N ASP A 54 -6.08 -13.94 -0.09
CA ASP A 54 -6.18 -12.66 0.62
C ASP A 54 -5.34 -12.60 1.91
N LEU A 55 -4.00 -12.70 1.76
CA LEU A 55 -3.04 -12.70 2.86
C LEU A 55 -2.29 -11.36 2.96
N PRO A 56 -2.91 -10.27 3.46
CA PRO A 56 -2.28 -8.95 3.56
C PRO A 56 -1.09 -8.90 4.54
N MET A 57 -0.94 -9.93 5.38
CA MET A 57 0.16 -10.11 6.33
C MET A 57 1.47 -10.56 5.70
N LEU A 58 1.49 -10.95 4.43
CA LEU A 58 2.69 -11.44 3.77
C LEU A 58 3.88 -10.49 3.91
N LEU A 59 3.66 -9.18 3.76
CA LEU A 59 4.73 -8.18 3.79
C LEU A 59 5.26 -7.91 5.21
N GLY A 60 4.64 -8.47 6.24
CA GLY A 60 5.06 -8.34 7.63
C GLY A 60 4.97 -6.90 8.17
N LYS A 61 3.99 -6.13 7.70
CA LYS A 61 3.76 -4.76 8.18
C LYS A 61 3.30 -4.81 9.65
N ASN A 62 4.00 -4.07 10.51
CA ASN A 62 3.69 -3.99 11.93
C ASN A 62 2.39 -3.19 12.16
N PRO A 63 1.71 -3.38 13.31
CA PRO A 63 0.53 -2.60 13.68
C PRO A 63 0.75 -1.08 13.73
N ASP A 64 2.01 -0.64 13.93
CA ASP A 64 2.41 0.78 13.91
C ASP A 64 2.73 1.31 12.50
N GLY A 65 2.52 0.47 11.47
CA GLY A 65 2.72 0.79 10.06
C GLY A 65 4.17 0.69 9.57
N THR A 66 5.10 0.27 10.42
CA THR A 66 6.51 0.08 10.02
C THR A 66 6.73 -1.29 9.38
N PHE A 67 7.81 -1.42 8.60
CA PHE A 67 8.27 -2.71 8.10
C PHE A 67 9.54 -3.14 8.83
N PRO A 68 9.64 -4.43 9.21
CA PRO A 68 10.92 -5.04 9.55
C PRO A 68 11.95 -4.86 8.43
N ILE A 69 13.23 -4.79 8.80
CA ILE A 69 14.33 -4.62 7.83
C ILE A 69 14.37 -5.80 6.86
N LEU A 70 14.21 -7.03 7.36
CA LEU A 70 14.20 -8.24 6.54
C LEU A 70 13.05 -8.23 5.52
N SER A 71 11.84 -7.87 5.95
CA SER A 71 10.70 -7.72 5.03
C SER A 71 10.96 -6.64 3.98
N THR A 72 11.58 -5.53 4.38
CA THR A 72 11.92 -4.45 3.45
C THR A 72 12.92 -4.92 2.39
N ILE A 73 13.94 -5.68 2.77
CA ILE A 73 14.93 -6.23 1.83
C ILE A 73 14.25 -7.26 0.92
N MET A 74 13.56 -8.25 1.49
CA MET A 74 12.92 -9.36 0.76
C MET A 74 11.84 -8.89 -0.22
N PHE A 75 11.03 -7.91 0.18
CA PHE A 75 9.95 -7.39 -0.66
C PHE A 75 10.31 -6.09 -1.38
N SER A 76 11.58 -5.64 -1.32
CA SER A 76 12.03 -4.38 -1.91
C SER A 76 11.59 -4.17 -3.36
N PRO A 77 11.66 -5.15 -4.29
CA PRO A 77 11.30 -4.89 -5.68
C PRO A 77 9.81 -4.52 -5.82
N TYR A 78 8.96 -5.10 -4.98
CA TYR A 78 7.53 -4.82 -4.97
C TYR A 78 7.21 -3.53 -4.21
N LEU A 79 7.77 -3.35 -3.01
CA LEU A 79 7.53 -2.17 -2.18
C LEU A 79 7.97 -0.87 -2.87
N TYR A 80 9.14 -0.86 -3.51
CA TYR A 80 9.61 0.30 -4.26
C TYR A 80 8.77 0.54 -5.52
N PHE A 81 8.36 -0.51 -6.22
CA PHE A 81 7.44 -0.39 -7.35
C PHE A 81 6.10 0.23 -6.94
N ALA A 82 5.47 -0.24 -5.86
CA ALA A 82 4.19 0.29 -5.38
C ALA A 82 4.30 1.78 -5.00
N ARG A 83 5.39 2.17 -4.34
CA ARG A 83 5.69 3.58 -4.00
C ARG A 83 5.91 4.43 -5.24
N ALA A 84 6.75 3.98 -6.17
CA ALA A 84 7.02 4.70 -7.41
C ALA A 84 5.74 4.87 -8.24
N PHE A 85 4.92 3.82 -8.33
CA PHE A 85 3.65 3.85 -9.04
C PHE A 85 2.65 4.81 -8.38
N SER A 86 2.55 4.84 -7.05
CA SER A 86 1.68 5.80 -6.33
C SER A 86 2.12 7.26 -6.55
N MET A 87 3.42 7.54 -6.47
CA MET A 87 3.95 8.87 -6.75
C MET A 87 3.72 9.28 -8.22
N ALA A 88 4.02 8.38 -9.17
CA ALA A 88 3.81 8.64 -10.60
C ALA A 88 2.34 8.87 -10.91
N ARG A 89 1.43 8.04 -10.37
CA ARG A 89 -0.01 8.22 -10.56
C ARG A 89 -0.46 9.58 -10.04
N ARG A 90 -0.07 9.96 -8.81
CA ARG A 90 -0.44 11.27 -8.24
C ARG A 90 0.09 12.43 -9.08
N PHE A 91 1.32 12.33 -9.58
CA PHE A 91 1.91 13.34 -10.43
C PHE A 91 1.16 13.48 -11.77
N LEU A 92 0.69 12.37 -12.35
CA LEU A 92 -0.03 12.36 -13.62
C LEU A 92 -1.50 12.78 -13.50
N THR A 93 -2.18 12.41 -12.41
CA THR A 93 -3.61 12.73 -12.24
C THR A 93 -3.84 14.10 -11.60
N GLY A 94 -2.88 14.62 -10.84
CA GLY A 94 -3.05 15.86 -10.08
C GLY A 94 -4.13 15.77 -9.00
N GLU A 95 -4.54 14.55 -8.61
CA GLU A 95 -5.55 14.33 -7.58
C GLU A 95 -5.15 14.98 -6.26
N GLU A 96 -6.12 15.63 -5.61
CA GLU A 96 -5.96 16.16 -4.27
C GLU A 96 -5.51 15.04 -3.31
N PRO A 97 -4.56 15.30 -2.38
CA PRO A 97 -4.02 14.26 -1.51
C PRO A 97 -5.07 13.57 -0.65
N TYR A 98 -6.12 14.32 -0.28
CA TYR A 98 -7.24 13.90 0.53
C TYR A 98 -8.47 14.75 0.23
N SER A 99 -9.64 14.27 0.63
CA SER A 99 -10.89 15.04 0.63
C SER A 99 -11.59 14.90 1.97
N GLN A 100 -12.27 15.96 2.37
CA GLN A 100 -13.07 15.97 3.59
C GLN A 100 -14.47 15.45 3.29
N ILE A 101 -14.87 14.36 3.96
CA ILE A 101 -16.20 13.75 3.77
C ILE A 101 -17.21 14.41 4.71
N CYS A 102 -16.81 14.65 5.95
CA CYS A 102 -17.56 15.44 6.91
C CYS A 102 -16.60 16.11 7.91
N GLU A 103 -17.13 16.90 8.84
CA GLU A 103 -16.32 17.62 9.81
C GLU A 103 -15.36 16.70 10.59
N GLY A 104 -14.05 16.94 10.43
CA GLY A 104 -13.00 16.15 11.07
C GLY A 104 -12.84 14.72 10.53
N LEU A 105 -13.39 14.37 9.37
CA LEU A 105 -13.19 13.08 8.70
C LEU A 105 -12.68 13.27 7.27
N TYR A 106 -11.50 12.74 7.01
CA TYR A 106 -10.79 12.85 5.75
C TYR A 106 -10.51 11.48 5.16
N VAL A 107 -10.60 11.37 3.84
CA VAL A 107 -10.23 10.16 3.08
C VAL A 107 -9.20 10.55 2.02
N GLY A 108 -8.15 9.75 1.85
CA GLY A 108 -7.09 10.08 0.91
C GLY A 108 -6.19 8.92 0.51
N GLY A 109 -5.14 9.25 -0.26
CA GLY A 109 -4.13 8.31 -0.68
C GLY A 109 -2.96 8.27 0.31
N TRP A 110 -2.02 7.35 0.11
CA TRP A 110 -0.89 7.22 1.03
C TRP A 110 -0.13 8.57 1.18
N PRO A 111 -0.02 9.12 2.40
CA PRO A 111 0.66 10.40 2.65
C PRO A 111 2.18 10.23 2.65
N ALA A 112 2.81 10.37 1.48
CA ALA A 112 4.26 10.26 1.33
C ALA A 112 5.08 11.36 2.04
N SER A 113 4.41 12.42 2.53
CA SER A 113 5.03 13.50 3.31
C SER A 113 4.01 14.15 4.26
N PRO A 114 4.46 14.87 5.30
CA PRO A 114 3.57 15.58 6.21
C PRO A 114 2.72 16.67 5.57
N ARG A 115 3.15 17.22 4.42
CA ARG A 115 2.39 18.23 3.66
C ARG A 115 1.10 17.66 3.06
N LEU A 116 1.02 16.34 2.95
CA LEU A 116 -0.09 15.61 2.36
C LEU A 116 -1.07 15.11 3.44
N LEU A 117 -0.90 15.53 4.70
CA LEU A 117 -1.85 15.23 5.77
C LEU A 117 -2.92 16.33 5.91
N PRO A 118 -4.14 15.94 6.29
CA PRO A 118 -5.14 16.88 6.76
C PRO A 118 -4.67 17.70 7.97
N PRO A 119 -5.24 18.89 8.18
CA PRO A 119 -4.92 19.73 9.34
C PRO A 119 -5.39 19.10 10.66
N GLY A 120 -4.88 19.64 11.78
CA GLY A 120 -5.41 19.32 13.12
C GLY A 120 -4.88 18.02 13.75
N ASN A 121 -3.70 17.53 13.35
CA ASN A 121 -3.06 16.33 13.93
C ASN A 121 -3.98 15.09 13.91
N PRO A 122 -4.37 14.62 12.71
CA PRO A 122 -5.38 13.58 12.57
C PRO A 122 -4.91 12.23 13.14
N ALA A 123 -5.84 11.47 13.68
CA ALA A 123 -5.67 10.05 13.93
C ALA A 123 -5.74 9.29 12.59
N ILE A 124 -4.72 8.51 12.29
CA ILE A 124 -4.52 7.88 10.98
C ILE A 124 -5.01 6.43 11.01
N ILE A 125 -5.86 6.08 10.04
CA ILE A 125 -6.22 4.70 9.72
C ILE A 125 -5.57 4.37 8.38
N ASP A 126 -4.64 3.42 8.40
CA ASP A 126 -3.90 2.99 7.21
C ASP A 126 -4.49 1.69 6.68
N CYS A 127 -5.13 1.75 5.51
CA CYS A 127 -5.74 0.60 4.86
C CYS A 127 -4.82 -0.05 3.81
N THR A 128 -3.50 0.04 3.96
CA THR A 128 -2.54 -0.49 2.98
C THR A 128 -1.65 -1.57 3.57
N SER A 129 -1.31 -2.56 2.75
CA SER A 129 -0.31 -3.57 3.10
C SER A 129 1.09 -3.18 2.65
N GLU A 130 1.18 -2.34 1.61
CA GLU A 130 2.40 -2.09 0.82
C GLU A 130 3.15 -0.83 1.24
N PHE A 131 2.45 0.12 1.85
CA PHE A 131 2.99 1.45 2.11
C PHE A 131 3.41 1.61 3.57
N PRO A 132 4.60 2.15 3.87
CA PRO A 132 5.05 2.34 5.25
C PRO A 132 4.41 3.59 5.86
N ARG A 133 4.25 3.59 7.19
CA ARG A 133 4.12 4.83 7.95
C ARG A 133 5.41 5.65 7.80
N ILE A 134 5.31 6.92 7.41
CA ILE A 134 6.47 7.80 7.40
C ILE A 134 6.88 8.17 8.83
N LYS A 135 8.18 8.41 9.05
CA LYS A 135 8.76 8.53 10.41
C LYS A 135 8.20 9.74 11.17
N GLU A 136 7.86 10.79 10.44
CA GLU A 136 7.29 12.04 10.92
C GLU A 136 5.92 11.84 11.58
N PHE A 137 5.24 10.73 11.27
CA PHE A 137 3.91 10.41 11.82
C PHE A 137 3.96 9.60 13.11
N LYS A 138 5.15 9.36 13.69
CA LYS A 138 5.29 8.64 14.97
C LYS A 138 4.47 9.22 16.12
N ARG A 139 4.19 10.53 16.10
CA ARG A 139 3.40 11.22 17.13
C ARG A 139 1.88 11.19 16.88
N HIS A 140 1.44 10.76 15.71
CA HIS A 140 0.02 10.64 15.39
C HIS A 140 -0.53 9.33 15.96
N SER A 141 -1.78 9.35 16.41
CA SER A 141 -2.50 8.12 16.69
C SER A 141 -2.63 7.33 15.40
N TYR A 142 -2.30 6.04 15.42
CA TYR A 142 -2.18 5.25 14.21
C TYR A 142 -2.82 3.88 14.39
N LEU A 143 -3.61 3.46 13.41
CA LEU A 143 -4.22 2.15 13.32
C LEU A 143 -3.95 1.57 11.94
N CYS A 144 -3.17 0.49 11.87
CA CYS A 144 -2.97 -0.24 10.63
C CYS A 144 -4.08 -1.27 10.42
N VAL A 145 -4.80 -1.17 9.31
CA VAL A 145 -5.77 -2.15 8.79
C VAL A 145 -5.26 -2.67 7.44
N PRO A 146 -4.20 -3.49 7.48
CA PRO A 146 -3.47 -3.95 6.30
C PRO A 146 -4.41 -4.66 5.33
N THR A 147 -4.54 -4.09 4.13
CA THR A 147 -5.40 -4.55 3.06
C THR A 147 -4.64 -4.44 1.74
N TRP A 148 -4.80 -5.40 0.83
CA TRP A 148 -4.20 -5.30 -0.50
C TRP A 148 -4.93 -4.23 -1.31
N ASP A 149 -4.21 -3.55 -2.20
CA ASP A 149 -4.90 -2.73 -3.21
C ASP A 149 -5.92 -3.58 -4.00
N THR A 150 -7.07 -2.99 -4.35
CA THR A 150 -8.27 -3.65 -4.92
C THR A 150 -9.01 -4.63 -3.98
N ARG A 151 -8.67 -4.68 -2.69
CA ARG A 151 -9.40 -5.45 -1.65
C ARG A 151 -10.08 -4.54 -0.63
N ALA A 152 -10.99 -5.15 0.12
CA ALA A 152 -11.60 -4.55 1.30
C ALA A 152 -11.12 -5.29 2.56
N PRO A 153 -10.96 -4.60 3.70
CA PRO A 153 -10.73 -5.27 4.97
C PRO A 153 -11.90 -6.18 5.35
N GLN A 154 -11.67 -7.12 6.25
CA GLN A 154 -12.73 -7.98 6.77
C GLN A 154 -13.77 -7.16 7.57
N PRO A 155 -15.07 -7.54 7.57
CA PRO A 155 -16.12 -6.77 8.23
C PRO A 155 -15.81 -6.42 9.70
N GLY A 156 -15.25 -7.35 10.48
CA GLY A 156 -14.87 -7.10 11.87
C GLY A 156 -13.70 -6.11 12.02
N GLN A 157 -12.79 -6.05 11.05
CA GLN A 157 -11.72 -5.04 11.02
C GLN A 157 -12.28 -3.66 10.69
N ILE A 158 -13.24 -3.58 9.75
CA ILE A 158 -13.97 -2.34 9.44
C ILE A 158 -14.68 -1.84 10.70
N GLU A 159 -15.45 -2.70 11.36
CA GLU A 159 -16.17 -2.33 12.58
C GLU A 159 -15.22 -1.84 13.69
N SER A 160 -14.09 -2.54 13.88
CA SER A 160 -13.07 -2.16 14.87
C SER A 160 -12.43 -0.80 14.53
N ALA A 161 -12.14 -0.54 13.25
CA ALA A 161 -11.59 0.71 12.77
C ALA A 161 -12.57 1.87 12.93
N VAL A 162 -13.85 1.65 12.62
CA VAL A 162 -14.94 2.63 12.83
C VAL A 162 -15.08 2.96 14.31
N LYS A 163 -15.17 1.96 15.19
CA LYS A 163 -15.24 2.18 16.64
C LYS A 163 -14.02 2.96 17.15
N TRP A 164 -12.82 2.66 16.64
CA TRP A 164 -11.60 3.40 16.97
C TRP A 164 -11.67 4.86 16.49
N ALA A 165 -12.11 5.10 15.26
CA ALA A 165 -12.30 6.44 14.70
C ALA A 165 -13.30 7.26 15.52
N CYS A 166 -14.44 6.68 15.88
CA CYS A 166 -15.46 7.32 16.70
C CYS A 166 -14.89 7.78 18.06
N ARG A 167 -14.07 6.94 18.72
CA ARG A 167 -13.40 7.31 19.98
C ARG A 167 -12.42 8.47 19.83
N LYS A 168 -11.76 8.60 18.68
CA LYS A 168 -10.85 9.72 18.38
C LYS A 168 -11.63 11.01 18.15
N ARG A 169 -12.68 10.94 17.33
CA ARG A 169 -13.56 12.08 17.06
C ARG A 169 -14.30 12.59 18.30
N ALA A 170 -14.71 11.69 19.21
CA ALA A 170 -15.30 12.07 20.49
C ALA A 170 -14.36 12.89 21.40
N ARG A 171 -13.05 12.92 21.09
CA ARG A 171 -12.03 13.75 21.76
C ARG A 171 -11.60 14.95 20.91
N ASN A 172 -12.43 15.34 19.93
CA ASN A 172 -12.14 16.40 18.96
C ASN A 172 -10.84 16.19 18.16
N GLN A 173 -10.39 14.93 18.01
CA GLN A 173 -9.27 14.61 17.13
C GLN A 173 -9.81 14.25 15.74
N PRO A 174 -9.38 14.95 14.67
CA PRO A 174 -9.73 14.58 13.30
C PRO A 174 -9.27 13.16 12.96
N VAL A 175 -9.91 12.53 11.99
CA VAL A 175 -9.53 11.19 11.51
C VAL A 175 -9.19 11.26 10.04
N TYR A 176 -8.07 10.64 9.67
CA TYR A 176 -7.63 10.46 8.30
C TYR A 176 -7.58 8.99 7.95
N VAL A 177 -8.43 8.56 7.03
CA VAL A 177 -8.43 7.19 6.50
C VAL A 177 -7.73 7.22 5.15
N HIS A 178 -6.69 6.41 4.97
CA HIS A 178 -6.01 6.36 3.68
C HIS A 178 -5.86 4.95 3.12
N CYS A 179 -5.90 4.87 1.79
CA CYS A 179 -5.56 3.67 1.02
C CYS A 179 -4.29 3.95 0.21
N ALA A 180 -3.99 3.08 -0.77
CA ALA A 180 -2.89 3.27 -1.72
C ALA A 180 -3.14 4.50 -2.61
N TYR A 181 -4.38 4.62 -3.10
CA TYR A 181 -4.83 5.64 -4.04
C TYR A 181 -6.18 6.23 -3.61
N VAL A 182 -6.49 7.43 -4.09
CA VAL A 182 -7.84 8.00 -3.98
C VAL A 182 -8.64 7.51 -5.17
N TYR A 183 -9.76 6.83 -4.90
CA TYR A 183 -10.86 6.70 -5.84
C TYR A 183 -12.08 7.27 -5.16
N ILE A 184 -12.23 8.60 -5.21
CA ILE A 184 -13.52 9.20 -4.92
C ILE A 184 -14.26 9.16 -6.24
N LEU A 185 -15.19 8.22 -6.35
CA LEU A 185 -16.22 8.26 -7.39
C LEU A 185 -16.96 9.59 -7.20
N GLY A 186 -16.70 10.53 -8.10
CA GLY A 186 -17.59 11.67 -8.34
C GLY A 186 -18.80 11.21 -9.14
#